data_AF-A0A5C8AWR6-F1
#
_entry.id   AF-A0A5C8AWR6-F1
#
_cell.length_a   1.000
_cell.length_b   1.000
_cell.length_c   1.000
_cell.angle_alpha   90.00
_cell.angle_beta   90.00
_cell.angle_gamma   90.00
#
_symmetry.space_group_name_H-M   'P 1'
#
loop_
_entity.id
_entity.type
_entity.pdbx_description
1 polymer ?
#
loop_
_entity_poly.entity_id
_entity_poly.type
_entity_poly.pdbx_seq_one_letter_code
_entity_poly.pdbx_strand_id
1 'polypeptide(L)'
;MCPTGEAVWTSWLDRDNPSGNGDYETLNDFLSAGQACKEPLDLVCETLDGVPADQTGQNVIVDPAQGCICVNANQNDQACLDYRVKFLCC
;
A
#
# COMPACT_ATOMS: atom_id res chain seq x y z
N MET A 1 2.86 13.34 16.08
CA MET A 1 4.02 14.18 15.70
C MET A 1 5.28 13.42 16.10
N CYS A 2 6.24 13.22 15.20
CA CYS A 2 7.48 12.50 15.51
C CYS A 2 8.22 13.22 16.66
N PRO A 3 8.37 12.62 17.86
CA PRO A 3 8.81 13.36 19.03
C PRO A 3 10.26 13.86 18.96
N THR A 4 11.12 13.23 18.15
CA THR A 4 12.58 13.48 18.14
C THR A 4 13.31 13.16 16.83
N GLY A 5 12.62 12.79 15.74
CA GLY A 5 13.25 12.37 14.47
C GLY A 5 12.59 12.95 13.22
N GLU A 6 13.33 12.98 12.12
CA GLU A 6 12.75 13.23 10.79
C GLU A 6 11.90 12.03 10.37
N ALA A 7 10.76 12.29 9.74
CA ALA A 7 9.96 11.22 9.17
C ALA A 7 10.65 10.65 7.93
N VAL A 8 10.73 9.32 7.83
CA VAL A 8 11.45 8.61 6.77
C VAL A 8 10.49 7.69 6.02
N TRP A 9 10.54 7.76 4.70
CA TRP A 9 9.83 6.81 3.84
C TRP A 9 10.52 5.45 3.87
N THR A 10 9.73 4.38 3.93
CA THR A 10 10.24 3.03 3.67
C THR A 10 10.80 2.91 2.24
N SER A 11 11.51 1.81 1.96
CA SER A 11 11.63 1.35 0.57
C SER A 11 10.25 1.08 -0.02
N TRP A 12 10.16 0.91 -1.33
CA TRP A 12 8.98 0.29 -1.92
C TRP A 12 8.80 -1.11 -1.33
N LEU A 13 7.56 -1.41 -0.98
CA LEU A 13 7.11 -2.68 -0.44
C LEU A 13 6.03 -3.24 -1.37
N ASP A 14 6.15 -4.53 -1.65
CA ASP A 14 5.35 -5.28 -2.62
C ASP A 14 5.43 -6.73 -2.12
N ARG A 15 4.40 -7.17 -1.39
CA ARG A 15 4.39 -8.48 -0.71
C ARG A 15 3.41 -9.44 -1.38
N ASP A 16 2.25 -8.93 -1.77
CA ASP A 16 1.23 -9.70 -2.45
C ASP A 16 1.38 -9.54 -3.97
N ASN A 17 0.69 -10.36 -4.73
CA ASN A 17 0.56 -10.19 -6.18
C ASN A 17 -0.94 -10.26 -6.49
N PRO A 18 -1.43 -9.70 -7.61
CA PRO A 18 -2.85 -9.69 -7.99
C PRO A 18 -3.35 -11.11 -8.29
N SER A 19 -3.66 -11.85 -7.24
CA SER A 19 -3.92 -13.27 -7.24
C SER A 19 -5.00 -13.62 -6.22
N GLY A 20 -5.67 -14.77 -6.41
CA GLY A 20 -6.82 -15.10 -5.59
C GLY A 20 -7.91 -14.01 -5.61
N ASN A 21 -8.02 -13.24 -4.53
CA ASN A 21 -9.09 -12.25 -4.33
C ASN A 21 -8.70 -10.80 -4.63
N GLY A 22 -7.44 -10.50 -4.91
CA GLY A 22 -7.00 -9.12 -5.10
C GLY A 22 -5.50 -8.95 -4.96
N ASP A 23 -5.11 -7.75 -4.58
CA ASP A 23 -3.74 -7.38 -4.25
C ASP A 23 -3.74 -6.60 -2.92
N TYR A 24 -3.00 -7.09 -1.93
CA TYR A 24 -3.13 -6.71 -0.52
C TYR A 24 -1.79 -6.29 0.10
N GLU A 25 -1.40 -5.05 -0.16
CA GLU A 25 -0.24 -4.40 0.45
C GLU A 25 -0.59 -3.82 1.84
N THR A 26 -0.92 -4.71 2.79
CA THR A 26 -1.47 -4.30 4.09
C THR A 26 -0.40 -3.84 5.09
N LEU A 27 -0.72 -2.84 5.91
CA LEU A 27 0.17 -2.38 6.98
C LEU A 27 0.51 -3.54 7.94
N ASN A 28 -0.47 -4.34 8.36
CA ASN A 28 -0.27 -5.44 9.30
C ASN A 28 0.77 -6.46 8.82
N ASP A 29 0.77 -6.73 7.51
CA ASP A 29 1.73 -7.64 6.90
C ASP A 29 3.16 -7.09 6.98
N PHE A 30 3.33 -5.80 6.72
CA PHE A 30 4.63 -5.13 6.80
C PHE A 30 5.09 -4.85 8.24
N LEU A 31 4.17 -4.62 9.16
CA LEU A 31 4.47 -4.56 10.60
C LEU A 31 5.01 -5.89 11.09
N SER A 32 4.37 -7.00 10.71
CA SER A 32 4.77 -8.34 11.14
C SER A 32 6.15 -8.73 10.58
N ALA A 33 6.53 -8.16 9.44
CA ALA A 33 7.84 -8.35 8.82
C ALA A 33 8.90 -7.35 9.30
N GLY A 34 8.55 -6.36 10.14
CA GLY A 34 9.46 -5.30 10.58
C GLY A 34 9.86 -4.31 9.49
N GLN A 35 9.04 -4.15 8.45
CA GLN A 35 9.29 -3.30 7.28
C GLN A 35 8.56 -1.95 7.35
N ALA A 36 7.59 -1.81 8.26
CA ALA A 36 6.85 -0.58 8.51
C ALA A 36 6.75 -0.27 10.02
N CYS A 37 6.36 0.96 10.35
CA CYS A 37 6.10 1.42 11.72
C CYS A 37 4.61 1.30 12.06
N LYS A 38 4.31 1.13 13.35
CA LYS A 38 2.94 0.86 13.85
C LYS A 38 1.89 1.89 13.44
N GLU A 39 2.29 3.16 13.37
CA GLU A 39 1.39 4.27 13.05
C GLU A 39 2.05 5.14 11.96
N PRO A 40 1.94 4.74 10.67
CA PRO A 40 2.42 5.54 9.57
C PRO A 40 1.72 6.90 9.53
N LEU A 41 2.49 7.93 9.20
CA LEU A 41 1.97 9.29 9.04
C LEU A 41 1.26 9.48 7.71
N ASP A 42 1.70 8.75 6.69
CA ASP A 42 1.24 8.87 5.31
C ASP A 42 1.57 7.58 4.53
N LEU A 43 0.97 7.42 3.35
CA LEU A 43 1.36 6.39 2.39
C LEU A 43 1.41 6.90 0.95
N VAL A 44 2.21 6.23 0.14
CA VAL A 44 2.11 6.29 -1.32
C VAL A 44 1.77 4.90 -1.84
N CYS A 45 0.77 4.82 -2.72
CA CYS A 45 0.46 3.61 -3.46
C CYS A 45 0.44 3.86 -4.97
N GLU A 46 1.15 3.01 -5.70
CA GLU A 46 1.24 3.05 -7.16
C GLU A 46 1.40 1.64 -7.72
N THR A 47 1.12 1.48 -9.01
CA THR A 47 1.41 0.22 -9.71
C THR A 47 2.92 0.01 -9.83
N LEU A 48 3.37 -1.21 -10.17
CA LEU A 48 4.79 -1.45 -10.44
C LEU A 48 5.37 -0.60 -11.58
N ASP A 49 4.53 -0.20 -12.54
CA ASP A 49 4.86 0.72 -13.62
C ASP A 49 4.89 2.20 -13.20
N GLY A 50 4.61 2.50 -11.93
CA GLY A 50 4.67 3.86 -11.35
C GLY A 50 3.43 4.71 -11.62
N VAL A 51 2.28 4.09 -11.90
CA VAL A 51 1.01 4.81 -12.04
C VAL A 51 0.37 4.95 -10.65
N PRO A 52 0.13 6.17 -10.14
CA PRO A 52 -0.54 6.37 -8.86
C PRO A 52 -1.92 5.72 -8.82
N ALA A 53 -2.29 5.12 -7.68
CA ALA A 53 -3.54 4.36 -7.56
C ALA A 53 -4.79 5.16 -7.97
N ASP A 54 -4.84 6.46 -7.65
CA ASP A 54 -5.93 7.38 -7.99
C ASP A 54 -6.04 7.69 -9.50
N GLN A 55 -5.03 7.35 -10.29
CA GLN A 55 -4.99 7.55 -11.75
C GLN A 55 -5.25 6.25 -12.54
N THR A 56 -5.30 5.10 -11.86
CA THR A 56 -5.52 3.79 -12.52
C THR A 56 -6.97 3.56 -12.94
N GLY A 57 -7.92 4.24 -12.28
CA GLY A 57 -9.36 3.97 -12.44
C GLY A 57 -9.86 2.74 -11.66
N GLN A 58 -9.00 2.07 -10.89
CA GLN A 58 -9.38 0.98 -9.99
C GLN A 58 -9.88 1.51 -8.63
N ASN A 59 -10.80 0.78 -8.01
CA ASN A 59 -11.26 1.04 -6.66
C ASN A 59 -10.25 0.46 -5.66
N VAL A 60 -9.29 1.28 -5.26
CA VAL A 60 -8.20 0.92 -4.34
C VAL A 60 -8.34 1.68 -3.02
N ILE A 61 -8.24 0.98 -1.90
CA ILE A 61 -8.13 1.60 -0.58
C ILE A 61 -6.68 2.06 -0.42
N VAL A 62 -6.49 3.35 -0.16
CA VAL A 62 -5.20 3.97 0.12
C VAL A 62 -5.31 4.67 1.46
N ASP A 63 -4.95 3.97 2.53
CA ASP A 63 -5.15 4.43 3.91
C ASP A 63 -3.96 4.06 4.81
N PRO A 64 -3.34 5.00 5.55
CA PRO A 64 -2.11 4.70 6.30
C PRO A 64 -2.27 3.65 7.40
N ALA A 65 -3.49 3.47 7.93
CA ALA A 65 -3.77 2.48 8.96
C ALA A 65 -4.11 1.09 8.40
N GLN A 66 -4.47 1.00 7.11
CA GLN A 66 -4.83 -0.26 6.44
C GLN A 66 -3.77 -0.74 5.45
N GLY A 67 -3.22 0.16 4.63
CA GLY A 67 -2.28 -0.12 3.55
C GLY A 67 -2.81 0.28 2.18
N CYS A 68 -2.28 -0.34 1.13
CA CYS A 68 -2.82 -0.26 -0.22
C CYS A 68 -3.53 -1.56 -0.59
N ILE A 69 -4.85 -1.51 -0.80
CA ILE A 69 -5.66 -2.72 -0.96
C ILE A 69 -6.56 -2.59 -2.18
N CYS A 70 -6.37 -3.50 -3.13
CA CYS A 70 -7.27 -3.72 -4.25
C CYS A 70 -7.99 -5.06 -4.08
N VAL A 71 -9.31 -5.07 -4.28
CA VAL A 71 -10.12 -6.31 -4.26
C VAL A 71 -10.67 -6.56 -5.66
N ASN A 72 -10.41 -7.74 -6.22
CA ASN A 72 -10.82 -8.13 -7.58
C ASN A 72 -12.31 -7.90 -7.82
N ALA A 73 -13.16 -8.34 -6.88
CA ALA A 73 -14.62 -8.22 -6.98
C ALA A 73 -15.15 -6.77 -7.06
N ASN A 74 -14.32 -5.78 -6.70
CA ASN A 74 -14.68 -4.37 -6.73
C ASN A 74 -14.22 -3.66 -8.03
N GLN A 75 -13.54 -4.38 -8.94
CA GLN A 75 -13.03 -3.84 -10.19
C GLN A 75 -13.96 -4.16 -11.37
N ASN A 76 -13.98 -3.28 -12.37
CA ASN A 76 -14.86 -3.42 -13.53
C ASN A 76 -14.52 -4.67 -14.38
N ASP A 77 -13.24 -4.99 -14.50
CA ASP A 77 -12.70 -6.15 -15.19
C ASP A 77 -12.45 -7.36 -14.26
N GLN A 78 -12.86 -7.22 -12.98
CA GLN A 78 -12.69 -8.23 -11.94
C GLN A 78 -11.24 -8.62 -11.64
N ALA A 79 -10.28 -7.73 -11.94
CA ALA A 79 -8.86 -7.97 -11.71
C ALA A 79 -8.19 -6.73 -11.13
N CYS A 80 -7.32 -6.90 -10.16
CA CYS A 80 -6.44 -5.86 -9.66
C CYS A 80 -5.19 -5.72 -10.53
N LEU A 81 -4.69 -4.49 -10.63
CA LEU A 81 -3.30 -4.24 -11.03
C LEU A 81 -2.38 -4.65 -9.88
N ASP A 82 -1.09 -4.74 -10.20
CA ASP A 82 -0.02 -5.07 -9.25
C ASP A 82 0.50 -3.79 -8.61
N TYR A 83 0.27 -3.61 -7.30
CA TYR A 83 0.59 -2.40 -6.55
C TYR A 83 1.77 -2.58 -5.61
N ARG A 84 2.42 -1.46 -5.33
CA ARG A 84 3.44 -1.32 -4.30
C ARG A 84 3.15 -0.13 -3.42
N VAL A 85 3.62 -0.20 -2.18
CA VAL A 85 3.37 0.82 -1.15
C VAL A 85 4.66 1.37 -0.54
N LYS A 86 4.62 2.63 -0.13
CA LYS A 86 5.56 3.23 0.83
C LYS A 86 4.79 3.78 2.01
N PHE A 87 5.34 3.59 3.21
CA PHE A 87 4.82 4.20 4.43
C PHE A 87 5.78 5.30 4.90
N LEU A 88 5.23 6.42 5.35
CA LEU A 88 6.01 7.47 6.02
C LEU A 88 6.04 7.18 7.51
N CYS A 89 7.22 6.88 8.04
CA CYS A 89 7.40 6.46 9.42
C CYS A 89 8.17 7.47 10.26
N CYS A 90 7.92 7.45 11.56
CA CYS A 90 8.60 8.25 12.57
C CYS A 90 9.75 7.48 13.22
#